data_AF-A0A965NPS1-F1
#
_entry.id   AF-A0A965NPS1-F1
#
_cell.length_a   1.000
_cell.length_b   1.000
_cell.length_c   1.000
_cell.angle_alpha   90.00
_cell.angle_beta   90.00
_cell.angle_gamma   90.00
#
_symmetry.space_group_name_H-M   'P 1'
#
loop_
_entity.id
_entity.type
_entity.pdbx_description
1 polymer ?
#
loop_
_entity_poly.entity_id
_entity_poly.type
_entity_poly.pdbx_seq_one_letter_code
_entity_poly.pdbx_strand_id
1 'polypeptide(L)' 'MGIGVTELLVILVVIFIIFGAGKLPSVMADLGKGMKAFKNASEGSEEAAIPVKKKPRKKAK' A
#
# COMPACT_ATOMS: atom_id res chain seq x y z
N MET A 1 -10.91 -25.36 -13.72
CA MET A 1 -10.07 -24.33 -14.38
C MET A 1 -10.12 -23.09 -13.51
N GLY A 2 -9.11 -22.91 -12.67
CA GLY A 2 -9.02 -21.75 -11.78
C GLY A 2 -8.42 -20.56 -12.51
N ILE A 3 -8.71 -19.36 -12.05
CA ILE A 3 -8.06 -18.14 -12.51
C ILE A 3 -6.55 -18.31 -12.26
N GLY A 4 -5.79 -18.45 -13.35
CA GLY A 4 -4.35 -18.55 -13.28
C GLY A 4 -3.72 -17.23 -12.87
N VAL A 5 -2.45 -17.28 -12.46
CA VAL A 5 -1.65 -16.08 -12.17
C VAL A 5 -1.66 -15.14 -13.37
N THR A 6 -1.67 -15.68 -14.60
CA THR A 6 -1.75 -14.91 -15.85
C THR A 6 -3.02 -14.08 -15.95
N GLU A 7 -4.21 -14.67 -15.83
CA GLU A 7 -5.48 -13.92 -15.85
C GLU A 7 -5.54 -12.86 -14.74
N LEU A 8 -5.07 -13.17 -13.53
CA LEU A 8 -5.06 -12.20 -12.43
C LEU A 8 -4.17 -11.00 -12.78
N LEU A 9 -3.01 -11.24 -13.41
CA LEU A 9 -2.09 -10.18 -13.83
C LEU A 9 -2.70 -9.31 -14.94
N VAL A 10 -3.41 -9.90 -15.90
CA VAL A 10 -4.14 -9.15 -16.94
C VAL A 10 -5.20 -8.23 -16.32
N ILE A 11 -6.00 -8.74 -15.39
CA ILE A 11 -7.01 -7.95 -14.68
C ILE A 11 -6.36 -6.82 -13.88
N LEU A 12 -5.26 -7.11 -13.18
CA LEU A 12 -4.49 -6.12 -12.43
C LEU A 12 -4.02 -4.97 -13.34
N VAL A 13 -3.51 -5.28 -14.53
CA VAL A 13 -3.03 -4.28 -15.50
C VAL A 13 -4.17 -3.37 -15.98
N VAL A 14 -5.35 -3.93 -16.29
CA VAL A 14 -6.53 -3.13 -16.70
C VAL A 14 -6.92 -2.15 -15.60
N ILE A 15 -6.99 -2.63 -14.36
CA ILE A 15 -7.27 -1.80 -13.18
C ILE A 15 -6.18 -0.72 -12.99
N PHE A 16 -4.92 -1.08 -13.24
CA PHE A 16 -3.79 -0.17 -13.13
C PHE A 16 -3.79 0.93 -14.19
N ILE A 17 -4.33 0.67 -15.38
CA ILE A 17 -4.52 1.70 -16.42
C ILE A 17 -5.60 2.69 -15.99
N ILE A 18 -6.71 2.22 -15.42
CA ILE A 18 -7.82 3.07 -14.97
C ILE A 18 -7.39 3.94 -13.77
N PHE A 19 -6.74 3.35 -12.78
CA PHE A 19 -6.32 4.09 -11.58
C PHE A 19 -4.98 4.82 -11.75
N GLY A 20 -4.12 4.36 -12.64
CA GLY A 20 -2.76 4.88 -12.83
C GLY A 20 -1.76 4.43 -11.75
N ALA A 21 -0.48 4.44 -12.11
CA ALA A 21 0.62 3.97 -11.25
C ALA A 21 0.82 4.79 -9.96
N GLY A 22 0.31 6.03 -9.91
CA GLY A 22 0.44 6.90 -8.74
C GLY A 22 -0.63 6.69 -7.67
N LYS A 23 -1.80 6.16 -8.02
CA LYS A 23 -2.90 5.97 -7.07
C LYS A 23 -2.75 4.70 -6.25
N LEU A 24 -2.26 3.61 -6.84
CA LEU A 24 -2.08 2.33 -6.13
C LEU A 24 -1.17 2.47 -4.89
N PRO A 25 0.02 3.11 -4.95
CA PRO A 25 0.88 3.27 -3.79
C PRO A 25 0.25 4.11 -2.67
N SER A 26 -0.55 5.13 -3.00
CA SER A 26 -1.23 5.96 -2.00
C SER A 26 -2.31 5.18 -1.28
N VAL A 27 -3.16 4.46 -2.02
CA VAL A 27 -4.24 3.65 -1.46
C VAL A 27 -3.67 2.51 -0.60
N MET A 28 -2.59 1.86 -1.05
CA MET A 28 -1.91 0.82 -0.28
C MET A 28 -1.22 1.38 0.97
N ALA A 29 -0.66 2.59 0.91
CA ALA A 29 -0.07 3.24 2.08
C ALA A 29 -1.14 3.56 3.14
N ASP A 30 -2.32 4.02 2.73
CA ASP A 30 -3.41 4.34 3.65
C ASP A 30 -4.09 3.09 4.20
N LEU A 31 -4.31 2.07 3.36
CA LEU A 31 -4.77 0.74 3.80
C LEU A 31 -3.77 0.08 4.76
N GLY A 32 -2.47 0.19 4.49
CA GLY A 32 -1.41 -0.36 5.33
C GLY A 32 -1.35 0.30 6.71
N LYS A 33 -1.55 1.62 6.80
CA LYS A 33 -1.69 2.33 8.08
C LYS A 33 -2.91 1.85 8.86
N GLY A 34 -4.05 1.69 8.19
CA GLY A 34 -5.29 1.19 8.80
C GLY A 34 -5.15 -0.25 9.32
N MET A 35 -4.58 -1.14 8.50
CA MET A 35 -4.31 -2.53 8.87
C MET A 35 -3.34 -2.61 10.05
N LYS A 36 -2.30 -1.76 10.07
CA LYS A 36 -1.36 -1.69 11.19
C LYS A 36 -2.04 -1.19 12.47
N ALA A 37 -2.87 -0.15 12.39
CA ALA A 37 -3.62 0.36 13.52
C ALA A 37 -4.60 -0.69 14.07
N PHE A 38 -5.29 -1.41 13.18
CA PHE A 38 -6.20 -2.51 13.56
C PHE A 38 -5.46 -3.65 14.25
N LYS A 39 -4.31 -4.05 13.70
CA LYS A 39 -3.46 -5.09 14.28
C LYS A 39 -2.93 -4.69 15.65
N ASN A 40 -2.38 -3.48 15.79
CA ASN A 40 -1.89 -2.96 17.07
C ASN A 40 -3.00 -2.89 18.15
N ALA A 41 -4.20 -2.46 17.77
CA ALA A 41 -5.35 -2.43 18.69
C ALA A 41 -5.81 -3.84 19.10
N SER A 42 -5.77 -4.80 18.16
CA SER A 42 -6.12 -6.20 18.44
C SER A 42 -5.07 -6.92 19.29
N GLU A 43 -3.79 -6.55 19.19
CA GLU A 43 -2.68 -7.15 19.93
C GLU A 43 -2.37 -6.41 21.25
N GLY A 44 -3.14 -5.36 21.59
CA GLY A 44 -2.95 -4.57 22.83
C GLY A 44 -1.59 -3.87 22.93
N SER A 45 -0.82 -3.81 21.85
CA SER A 45 0.51 -3.21 21.81
C SER A 45 0.39 -1.75 21.37
N GLU A 46 0.48 -0.85 22.35
CA GLU A 46 0.56 0.60 22.14
C GLU A 46 1.95 0.99 21.61
N GLU A 47 2.39 0.42 20.49
CA GLU A 47 3.63 0.83 19.84
C GLU A 47 3.34 1.70 18.60
N ALA A 48 3.86 2.92 18.70
CA ALA A 48 3.61 4.10 17.90
C ALA A 48 3.39 3.87 16.39
N ALA A 49 2.40 4.63 15.88
CA ALA A 49 2.20 4.89 14.48
C ALA A 49 3.50 5.36 13.82
N ILE A 50 4.13 4.50 13.01
CA ILE A 50 5.28 4.90 12.20
C ILE A 50 4.76 5.87 11.13
N PRO A 51 5.18 7.15 11.13
CA PRO A 51 4.88 8.03 10.03
C PRO A 51 5.76 7.59 8.86
N VAL A 52 5.20 6.90 7.87
CA VAL A 52 5.85 6.72 6.56
C VAL A 52 5.84 8.07 5.85
N LYS A 53 6.65 9.01 6.35
CA LYS A 53 7.14 10.18 5.60
C LYS A 53 8.29 9.68 4.72
N LYS A 54 7.98 9.19 3.53
CA LYS A 54 8.92 9.33 2.41
C LYS A 54 8.59 10.63 1.69
N LYS A 55 9.17 11.74 2.15
CA LYS A 55 9.44 12.92 1.31
C LYS A 55 10.95 12.96 1.07
N PRO A 56 11.41 13.01 -0.19
CA PRO A 56 12.83 13.01 -0.52
C PRO A 56 13.41 14.40 -0.24
N ARG A 57 14.55 14.50 0.45
CA ARG A 57 15.43 15.65 0.32
C ARG A 57 16.86 15.16 0.14
N LYS A 58 17.25 15.05 -1.13
CA LYS A 58 18.59 15.49 -1.53
C LYS A 58 18.74 16.94 -1.05
N LYS A 59 19.71 17.19 -0.18
CA LYS A 59 20.58 18.38 -0.19
C LYS A 59 21.96 17.83 0.13
N ALA A 60 22.76 17.59 -0.90
CA ALA A 60 23.68 18.58 -1.46
C ALA A 60 24.67 19.00 -0.37
N LYS A 61 25.86 18.39 -0.44
CA LYS A 61 27.08 18.93 0.14
C LYS A 61 27.60 20.02 -0.78
#